data_AF-A0A9D4BQQ0-F1
#
_entry.id   AF-A0A9D4BQQ0-F1
#
_cell.length_a   1.000
_cell.length_b   1.000
_cell.length_c   1.000
_cell.angle_alpha   90.00
_cell.angle_beta   90.00
_cell.angle_gamma   90.00
#
_symmetry.space_group_name_H-M   'P 1'
#
loop_
_entity.id
_entity.type
_entity.pdbx_description
1 polymer ?
#
loop_
_entity_poly.entity_id
_entity_poly.type
_entity_poly.pdbx_seq_one_letter_code
_entity_poly.pdbx_strand_id
1 'polypeptide(L)'
;MGHFNEKLPFILVICALIVPATPCCVSSSTIVNLRNGTVTDGGVGEVINKPEGTPSSATPCNLRALIKVTFDKLPSCITGCASYPLCGRRMLRIDLDLSSGSRSGFMFNIGDSVSNDGYRGDYNDQFHDSEIDSIPPNVYVRPSDVCPNQPLLATYTDAVKSGSVSRVTLFISNGHVRITNSNGLNQKLCDQCLFALNGQADPSYGGANEDIYIALNRVITGRSDRYGVGVCSAKLSWVCPEFF
;
A
#
# COMPACT_ATOMS: atom_id res chain seq x y z
N MET A 1 -47.31 -14.09 -39.86
CA MET A 1 -45.92 -13.61 -39.69
C MET A 1 -45.77 -13.20 -38.23
N GLY A 2 -45.20 -14.10 -37.42
CA GLY A 2 -45.16 -13.95 -35.96
C GLY A 2 -43.94 -13.16 -35.51
N HIS A 3 -44.17 -12.15 -34.68
CA HIS A 3 -43.14 -11.45 -33.92
C HIS A 3 -42.69 -12.33 -32.74
N PHE A 4 -41.46 -12.84 -32.80
CA PHE A 4 -40.76 -13.33 -31.62
C PHE A 4 -40.02 -12.15 -30.98
N ASN A 5 -40.42 -11.81 -29.76
CA ASN A 5 -39.80 -10.81 -28.91
C ASN A 5 -38.90 -11.58 -27.92
N GLU A 6 -37.62 -11.75 -28.26
CA GLU A 6 -36.65 -12.40 -27.39
C GLU A 6 -36.31 -11.48 -26.22
N LYS A 7 -36.94 -11.74 -25.07
CA LYS A 7 -36.50 -11.20 -23.78
C LYS A 7 -35.20 -11.91 -23.39
N LEU A 8 -34.09 -11.19 -23.48
CA LEU A 8 -32.82 -11.59 -22.86
C LEU A 8 -33.02 -11.75 -21.34
N PRO A 9 -32.57 -12.87 -20.74
CA PRO A 9 -32.66 -13.04 -19.29
C PRO A 9 -31.63 -12.13 -18.61
N PHE A 10 -32.11 -11.22 -17.76
CA PHE A 10 -31.28 -10.59 -16.74
C PHE A 10 -30.78 -11.67 -15.78
N ILE A 11 -29.54 -12.12 -15.95
CA ILE A 11 -28.87 -12.96 -14.96
C ILE A 11 -28.47 -12.05 -13.79
N LEU A 12 -29.32 -12.02 -12.77
CA LEU A 12 -28.95 -11.45 -11.48
C LEU A 12 -27.95 -12.42 -10.81
N VAL A 13 -26.66 -12.11 -10.91
CA VAL A 13 -25.62 -12.84 -10.16
C VAL A 13 -25.76 -12.44 -8.69
N ILE A 14 -26.53 -13.21 -7.93
CA ILE A 14 -26.57 -13.09 -6.47
C ILE A 14 -25.26 -13.67 -5.94
N CYS A 15 -24.34 -12.80 -5.53
CA CYS A 15 -23.14 -13.24 -4.81
C CYS A 15 -23.54 -13.71 -3.40
N ALA A 16 -23.84 -15.00 -3.26
CA ALA A 16 -24.07 -15.63 -1.97
C ALA A 16 -22.72 -15.71 -1.21
N LEU A 17 -22.48 -14.71 -0.36
CA LEU A 17 -21.34 -14.67 0.55
C LEU A 17 -21.53 -15.73 1.65
N ILE A 18 -21.07 -16.95 1.40
CA ILE A 18 -20.78 -17.90 2.48
C ILE A 18 -19.42 -17.47 3.06
N VAL A 19 -19.43 -16.54 4.00
CA VAL A 19 -18.21 -16.19 4.73
C VAL A 19 -18.07 -17.16 5.91
N PRO A 20 -17.06 -18.03 5.94
CA PRO A 20 -16.80 -18.82 7.14
C PRO A 20 -16.52 -17.86 8.32
N ALA A 21 -17.06 -18.20 9.50
CA ALA A 21 -16.96 -17.44 10.75
C ALA A 21 -15.56 -17.48 11.39
N THR A 22 -14.50 -17.54 10.59
CA THR A 22 -13.13 -17.35 11.07
C THR A 22 -12.95 -15.88 11.45
N PRO A 23 -12.37 -15.56 12.62
CA PRO A 23 -12.08 -14.17 12.97
C PRO A 23 -11.25 -13.56 11.85
N CYS A 24 -11.75 -12.47 11.26
CA CYS A 24 -11.17 -11.86 10.06
C CYS A 24 -9.71 -11.43 10.25
N CYS A 25 -9.25 -11.36 11.51
CA CYS A 25 -8.00 -10.73 11.92
C CYS A 25 -7.23 -11.67 12.84
N VAL A 26 -6.26 -12.36 12.26
CA VAL A 26 -5.26 -13.13 13.01
C VAL A 26 -4.20 -12.15 13.48
N SER A 27 -3.74 -12.29 14.72
CA SER A 27 -2.70 -11.44 15.30
C SER A 27 -1.30 -11.84 14.79
N SER A 28 -1.04 -11.66 13.50
CA SER A 28 0.30 -11.73 12.94
C SER A 28 0.87 -10.33 12.69
N SER A 29 2.18 -10.18 12.85
CA SER A 29 2.87 -8.96 12.48
C SER A 29 4.30 -9.22 12.04
N THR A 30 4.72 -8.58 10.94
CA THR A 30 6.12 -8.53 10.52
C THR A 30 6.70 -7.17 10.92
N ILE A 31 7.83 -7.16 11.63
CA ILE A 31 8.51 -5.95 12.10
C ILE A 31 9.87 -5.85 11.42
N VAL A 32 10.14 -4.73 10.79
CA VAL A 32 11.43 -4.41 10.19
C VAL A 32 12.05 -3.24 10.96
N ASN A 33 13.21 -3.46 11.57
CA ASN A 33 13.92 -2.44 12.33
C ASN A 33 15.13 -1.94 11.55
N LEU A 34 15.08 -0.67 11.15
CA LEU A 34 16.10 -0.01 10.34
C LEU A 34 17.19 0.66 11.20
N ARG A 35 17.08 0.58 12.53
CA ARG A 35 18.14 1.03 13.47
C ARG A 35 19.21 -0.01 13.71
N ASN A 36 18.91 -1.27 13.47
CA ASN A 36 19.83 -2.39 13.76
C ASN A 36 19.77 -3.50 12.71
N GLY A 37 18.96 -3.35 11.66
CA GLY A 37 18.84 -4.30 10.57
C GLY A 37 18.03 -5.57 10.90
N THR A 38 17.37 -5.63 12.06
CA THR A 38 16.67 -6.86 12.46
C THR A 38 15.28 -6.96 11.85
N VAL A 39 14.87 -8.18 11.51
CA VAL A 39 13.51 -8.50 11.06
C VAL A 39 12.91 -9.51 12.03
N THR A 40 11.72 -9.23 12.53
CA THR A 40 10.88 -10.20 13.24
C THR A 40 9.73 -10.56 12.31
N ASP A 41 9.80 -11.74 11.71
CA ASP A 41 8.78 -12.20 10.79
C ASP A 41 7.62 -12.88 11.53
N GLY A 42 6.42 -12.38 11.29
CA GLY A 42 5.18 -12.97 11.78
C GLY A 42 4.26 -13.47 10.66
N GLY A 43 4.74 -13.52 9.41
CA GLY A 43 3.98 -14.02 8.27
C GLY A 43 2.98 -13.03 7.67
N VAL A 44 3.23 -11.71 7.78
CA VAL A 44 2.42 -10.69 7.08
C VAL A 44 2.99 -10.37 5.70
N GLY A 45 4.31 -10.43 5.54
CA GLY A 45 4.97 -10.15 4.26
C GLY A 45 6.38 -10.72 4.20
N GLU A 46 6.86 -10.90 2.97
CA GLU A 46 8.20 -11.35 2.64
C GLU A 46 9.17 -10.17 2.57
N VAL A 47 10.26 -10.20 3.34
CA VAL A 47 11.31 -9.17 3.25
C VAL A 47 12.28 -9.53 2.12
N ILE A 48 12.05 -8.98 0.94
CA ILE A 48 12.86 -9.19 -0.28
C ILE A 48 14.28 -8.63 -0.12
N ASN A 49 14.40 -7.42 0.39
CA ASN A 49 15.69 -6.82 0.73
C ASN A 49 15.74 -6.54 2.22
N LYS A 50 16.60 -7.26 2.94
CA LYS A 50 16.85 -7.01 4.35
C LYS A 50 17.64 -5.71 4.52
N PRO A 51 17.49 -5.02 5.66
CA PRO A 51 18.33 -3.88 5.96
C PRO A 51 19.76 -4.36 6.26
N GLU A 52 20.68 -4.02 5.38
CA GLU A 52 22.08 -4.38 5.47
C GLU A 52 22.96 -3.19 5.86
N GLY A 53 24.00 -3.46 6.66
CA GLY A 53 25.00 -2.50 7.09
C GLY A 53 24.81 -2.00 8.51
N THR A 54 25.75 -1.17 8.95
CA THR A 54 25.71 -0.51 10.26
C THR A 54 25.17 0.90 10.07
N PRO A 55 24.05 1.28 10.72
CA PRO A 55 23.55 2.63 10.64
C PRO A 55 24.58 3.60 11.24
N SER A 56 24.69 4.79 10.65
CA SER A 56 25.62 5.78 11.19
C SER A 56 25.06 6.38 12.47
N SER A 57 25.92 6.73 13.43
CA SER A 57 25.49 7.42 14.65
C SER A 57 24.84 8.78 14.37
N ALA A 58 25.21 9.44 13.26
CA ALA A 58 24.63 10.71 12.81
C ALA A 58 23.25 10.54 12.13
N THR A 59 22.99 9.39 11.52
CA THR A 59 21.73 9.05 10.84
C THR A 59 21.30 7.62 11.19
N PRO A 60 20.76 7.39 12.39
CA PRO A 60 20.51 6.05 12.93
C PRO A 60 19.39 5.29 12.22
N CYS A 61 18.74 5.89 11.22
CA CYS A 61 17.60 5.33 10.48
C CYS A 61 17.81 5.49 8.97
N ASN A 62 19.01 5.11 8.50
CA ASN A 62 19.44 5.18 7.10
C ASN A 62 19.51 3.80 6.40
N LEU A 63 19.22 2.71 7.12
CA LEU A 63 19.10 1.40 6.50
C LEU A 63 17.83 1.33 5.64
N ARG A 64 17.83 0.41 4.67
CA ARG A 64 16.80 0.31 3.64
C ARG A 64 16.18 -1.06 3.64
N ALA A 65 14.90 -1.16 3.34
CA ALA A 65 14.25 -2.46 3.17
C ALA A 65 13.27 -2.43 2.01
N LEU A 66 13.00 -3.61 1.47
CA LEU A 66 11.90 -3.85 0.54
C LEU A 66 11.12 -5.06 1.05
N ILE A 67 9.82 -4.88 1.24
CA ILE A 67 8.89 -5.90 1.70
C ILE A 67 7.83 -6.09 0.62
N LYS A 68 7.44 -7.34 0.36
CA LYS A 68 6.29 -7.71 -0.46
C LYS A 68 5.20 -8.31 0.42
N VAL A 69 3.96 -7.90 0.20
CA VAL A 69 2.78 -8.46 0.86
C VAL A 69 1.79 -8.87 -0.22
N THR A 70 1.30 -10.10 -0.15
CA THR A 70 0.30 -10.63 -1.10
C THR A 70 -1.07 -10.66 -0.43
N PHE A 71 -2.06 -10.05 -1.06
CA PHE A 71 -3.46 -10.06 -0.62
C PHE A 71 -4.18 -11.31 -1.14
N ASP A 72 -5.11 -11.83 -0.34
CA ASP A 72 -6.00 -12.90 -0.80
C ASP A 72 -6.92 -12.40 -1.92
N LYS A 73 -7.00 -13.17 -3.02
CA LYS A 73 -7.92 -12.91 -4.12
C LYS A 73 -9.38 -13.10 -3.68
N LEU A 74 -10.24 -12.13 -3.94
CA LEU A 74 -11.69 -12.28 -3.74
C LEU A 74 -12.39 -12.77 -5.02
N PRO A 75 -13.60 -13.35 -4.88
CA PRO A 75 -14.48 -13.57 -6.03
C PRO A 75 -14.68 -12.26 -6.81
N SER A 76 -14.69 -12.37 -8.14
CA SER A 76 -14.69 -11.26 -9.10
C SER A 76 -15.89 -10.29 -9.03
N CYS A 77 -16.88 -10.56 -8.18
CA CYS A 77 -18.09 -9.74 -8.04
C CYS A 77 -17.93 -8.54 -7.08
N ILE A 78 -16.77 -8.38 -6.44
CA ILE A 78 -16.51 -7.27 -5.52
C ILE A 78 -15.44 -6.37 -6.14
N THR A 79 -15.85 -5.28 -6.79
CA THR A 79 -14.94 -4.30 -7.39
C THR A 79 -15.21 -2.90 -6.82
N GLY A 80 -14.18 -2.04 -6.84
CA GLY A 80 -14.28 -0.63 -6.48
C GLY A 80 -14.31 -0.32 -4.98
N CYS A 81 -14.76 0.90 -4.67
CA CYS A 81 -15.00 1.45 -3.33
C CYS A 81 -16.18 0.76 -2.63
N ALA A 82 -16.06 -0.53 -2.33
CA ALA A 82 -17.07 -1.24 -1.58
C ALA A 82 -17.15 -0.66 -0.15
N SER A 83 -18.37 -0.39 0.34
CA SER A 83 -18.61 -0.07 1.74
C SER A 83 -18.31 -1.32 2.59
N TYR A 84 -17.20 -1.28 3.32
CA TYR A 84 -16.79 -2.32 4.27
C TYR A 84 -17.72 -2.32 5.51
N PRO A 85 -17.88 -3.45 6.24
CA PRO A 85 -17.05 -4.65 6.24
C PRO A 85 -17.62 -5.77 5.37
N LEU A 86 -16.91 -6.09 4.29
CA LEU A 86 -17.02 -7.41 3.71
C LEU A 86 -16.23 -8.35 4.63
N CYS A 87 -16.94 -9.10 5.49
CA CYS A 87 -16.32 -10.16 6.27
C CYS A 87 -15.48 -11.05 5.33
N GLY A 88 -14.18 -11.17 5.61
CA GLY A 88 -13.24 -11.97 4.82
C GLY A 88 -12.06 -11.20 4.22
N ARG A 89 -12.10 -9.86 4.06
CA ARG A 89 -10.93 -9.11 3.56
C ARG A 89 -10.21 -8.38 4.68
N ARG A 90 -8.89 -8.55 4.76
CA ARG A 90 -8.01 -7.81 5.68
C ARG A 90 -7.56 -6.50 5.03
N MET A 91 -7.34 -5.49 5.85
CA MET A 91 -6.56 -4.32 5.49
C MET A 91 -5.13 -4.51 5.96
N LEU A 92 -4.17 -4.06 5.15
CA LEU A 92 -2.78 -3.97 5.60
C LEU A 92 -2.60 -2.69 6.39
N ARG A 93 -2.23 -2.81 7.66
CA ARG A 93 -1.79 -1.71 8.50
C ARG A 93 -0.28 -1.66 8.53
N ILE A 94 0.28 -0.49 8.23
CA ILE A 94 1.71 -0.21 8.23
C ILE A 94 1.97 0.92 9.23
N ASP A 95 2.53 0.59 10.40
CA ASP A 95 2.96 1.57 11.39
C ASP A 95 4.44 1.91 11.18
N LEU A 96 4.74 3.18 10.92
CA LEU A 96 6.08 3.70 10.69
C LEU A 96 6.55 4.53 11.89
N ASP A 97 7.70 4.18 12.45
CA ASP A 97 8.42 4.98 13.45
C ASP A 97 9.38 5.96 12.76
N LEU A 98 9.21 7.25 13.00
CA LEU A 98 9.99 8.34 12.41
C LEU A 98 10.81 9.12 13.47
N SER A 99 11.08 8.52 14.63
CA SER A 99 11.59 9.21 15.83
C SER A 99 13.02 9.76 15.77
N SER A 100 13.83 9.49 14.73
CA SER A 100 15.24 9.94 14.67
C SER A 100 15.48 11.41 14.36
N GLY A 101 14.43 12.19 14.02
CA GLY A 101 14.55 13.62 13.67
C GLY A 101 15.17 13.89 12.29
N SER A 102 16.20 13.16 11.87
CA SER A 102 16.78 13.28 10.52
C SER A 102 15.84 12.72 9.46
N ARG A 103 15.48 13.54 8.46
CA ARG A 103 14.60 13.16 7.34
C ARG A 103 15.07 13.79 6.04
N SER A 104 15.22 12.98 4.99
CA SER A 104 15.57 13.44 3.66
C SER A 104 15.24 12.38 2.61
N GLY A 105 15.09 12.81 1.34
CA GLY A 105 14.83 11.90 0.22
C GLY A 105 13.55 11.08 0.40
N PHE A 106 13.52 9.89 -0.21
CA PHE A 106 12.39 8.97 -0.11
C PHE A 106 12.39 8.23 1.21
N MET A 107 11.47 8.61 2.11
CA MET A 107 11.30 7.92 3.40
C MET A 107 10.60 6.57 3.23
N PHE A 108 9.58 6.53 2.38
CA PHE A 108 8.94 5.30 1.94
C PHE A 108 8.34 5.49 0.55
N ASN A 109 8.16 4.37 -0.14
CA ASN A 109 7.43 4.26 -1.39
C ASN A 109 6.68 2.93 -1.36
N ILE A 110 5.36 3.01 -1.49
CA ILE A 110 4.45 1.87 -1.40
C ILE A 110 3.67 1.83 -2.71
N GLY A 111 3.68 0.69 -3.39
CA GLY A 111 3.16 0.55 -4.74
C GLY A 111 2.70 -0.88 -4.98
N ASP A 112 1.72 -1.09 -5.85
CA ASP A 112 1.30 -2.43 -6.26
C ASP A 112 2.19 -3.01 -7.38
N SER A 113 3.09 -2.21 -7.96
CA SER A 113 4.08 -2.64 -8.95
C SER A 113 5.50 -2.77 -8.38
N VAL A 114 6.21 -3.81 -8.83
CA VAL A 114 7.61 -4.12 -8.44
C VAL A 114 8.63 -3.08 -8.92
N SER A 115 8.20 -2.19 -9.81
CA SER A 115 9.00 -1.21 -10.51
C SER A 115 8.52 0.21 -10.29
N ASN A 116 7.62 0.42 -9.31
CA ASN A 116 7.27 1.75 -8.85
C ASN A 116 8.50 2.53 -8.37
N ASP A 117 8.57 3.80 -8.76
CA ASP A 117 9.80 4.60 -8.63
C ASP A 117 9.64 5.86 -7.77
N GLY A 118 8.44 6.20 -7.31
CA GLY A 118 8.14 7.38 -6.51
C GLY A 118 7.71 8.62 -7.32
N TYR A 119 7.50 8.49 -8.63
CA TYR A 119 7.03 9.57 -9.52
C TYR A 119 6.06 9.10 -10.62
N ARG A 120 5.23 8.07 -10.37
CA ARG A 120 4.36 7.42 -11.39
C ARG A 120 5.16 6.65 -12.46
N GLY A 121 6.36 6.18 -12.14
CA GLY A 121 7.16 5.40 -13.07
C GLY A 121 7.15 3.94 -12.66
N ASP A 122 6.77 3.05 -13.57
CA ASP A 122 6.60 1.61 -13.34
C ASP A 122 7.31 0.73 -14.40
N TYR A 123 8.09 1.32 -15.31
CA TYR A 123 8.76 0.59 -16.40
C TYR A 123 7.84 -0.29 -17.28
N ASN A 124 6.51 -0.08 -17.26
CA ASN A 124 5.47 -0.91 -17.88
C ASN A 124 5.35 -2.34 -17.30
N ASP A 125 5.65 -2.56 -16.01
CA ASP A 125 5.46 -3.87 -15.40
C ASP A 125 3.99 -4.14 -15.03
N GLN A 126 3.19 -3.09 -14.76
CA GLN A 126 1.75 -3.19 -14.43
C GLN A 126 0.99 -1.91 -14.78
N PHE A 127 -0.25 -2.01 -15.25
CA PHE A 127 -1.11 -0.86 -15.56
C PHE A 127 -1.86 -0.27 -14.34
N HIS A 128 -1.98 -1.04 -13.25
CA HIS A 128 -2.67 -0.59 -12.03
C HIS A 128 -1.75 0.07 -10.99
N ASP A 129 -0.46 0.22 -11.33
CA ASP A 129 0.73 0.80 -10.67
C ASP A 129 0.60 2.06 -9.79
N SER A 130 -0.45 2.17 -8.97
CA SER A 130 -0.64 3.28 -8.04
C SER A 130 0.48 3.32 -6.99
N GLU A 131 0.84 4.52 -6.54
CA GLU A 131 1.90 4.70 -5.54
C GLU A 131 1.50 5.65 -4.41
N ILE A 132 2.04 5.40 -3.23
CA ILE A 132 2.13 6.37 -2.14
C ILE A 132 3.60 6.52 -1.79
N ASP A 133 4.12 7.73 -1.89
CA ASP A 133 5.50 8.04 -1.54
C ASP A 133 5.60 9.20 -0.57
N SER A 134 6.71 9.25 0.15
CA SER A 134 7.01 10.31 1.10
C SER A 134 8.36 10.93 0.80
N ILE A 135 8.32 12.22 0.46
CA ILE A 135 9.48 13.10 0.44
C ILE A 135 9.19 14.24 1.42
N PRO A 136 10.00 14.40 2.50
CA PRO A 136 9.74 15.38 3.54
C PRO A 136 9.47 16.79 2.99
N PRO A 137 8.47 17.51 3.54
CA PRO A 137 7.67 17.14 4.71
C PRO A 137 6.36 16.40 4.37
N ASN A 138 6.15 15.99 3.11
CA ASN A 138 4.84 15.61 2.59
C ASN A 138 4.73 14.11 2.29
N VAL A 139 3.49 13.66 2.15
CA VAL A 139 3.14 12.38 1.51
C VAL A 139 2.34 12.66 0.24
N TYR A 140 2.65 11.94 -0.83
CA TYR A 140 2.01 12.05 -2.13
C TYR A 140 1.28 10.74 -2.45
N VAL A 141 0.09 10.86 -3.04
CA VAL A 141 -0.66 9.71 -3.56
C VAL A 141 -0.80 9.87 -5.05
N ARG A 142 -0.31 8.88 -5.78
CA ARG A 142 -0.18 8.87 -7.23
C ARG A 142 -1.17 7.85 -7.82
N PRO A 143 -1.95 8.27 -8.82
CA PRO A 143 -2.88 7.37 -9.48
C PRO A 143 -2.13 6.41 -10.39
N SER A 144 -2.72 5.22 -10.53
CA SER A 144 -2.36 4.27 -11.57
C SER A 144 -2.64 4.78 -12.97
N ASP A 145 -2.16 4.06 -13.97
CA ASP A 145 -2.41 4.35 -15.38
C ASP A 145 -3.84 4.06 -15.85
N VAL A 146 -4.69 3.49 -14.98
CA VAL A 146 -6.16 3.54 -15.12
C VAL A 146 -6.66 4.99 -15.25
N CYS A 147 -5.93 5.95 -14.66
CA CYS A 147 -6.32 7.35 -14.61
C CYS A 147 -5.20 8.26 -15.16
N PRO A 148 -4.91 8.18 -16.47
CA PRO A 148 -3.69 8.74 -17.07
C PRO A 148 -3.63 10.28 -17.06
N ASN A 149 -4.77 10.95 -16.90
CA ASN A 149 -4.87 12.40 -16.90
C ASN A 149 -4.73 13.03 -15.50
N GLN A 150 -4.50 12.23 -14.47
CA GLN A 150 -4.37 12.71 -13.10
C GLN A 150 -2.89 12.65 -12.67
N PRO A 151 -2.25 13.79 -12.37
CA PRO A 151 -0.85 13.78 -11.94
C PRO A 151 -0.68 13.31 -10.48
N LEU A 152 -1.68 13.57 -9.64
CA LEU A 152 -1.72 13.24 -8.21
C LEU A 152 -3.20 13.06 -7.79
N LEU A 153 -3.46 12.08 -6.93
CA LEU A 153 -4.75 11.91 -6.26
C LEU A 153 -4.84 12.77 -5.00
N ALA A 154 -3.75 12.85 -4.24
CA ALA A 154 -3.70 13.63 -3.02
C ALA A 154 -2.27 14.07 -2.68
N THR A 155 -2.17 15.19 -1.97
CA THR A 155 -0.96 15.60 -1.25
C THR A 155 -1.34 15.86 0.20
N TYR A 156 -0.64 15.21 1.13
CA TYR A 156 -0.80 15.46 2.55
C TYR A 156 0.39 16.28 3.04
N THR A 157 0.19 17.59 3.12
CA THR A 157 1.21 18.54 3.55
C THR A 157 1.61 18.32 5.00
N ASP A 158 2.91 18.41 5.30
CA ASP A 158 3.48 18.23 6.64
C ASP A 158 3.22 16.85 7.28
N ALA A 159 2.74 15.87 6.51
CA ALA A 159 2.39 14.53 6.98
C ALA A 159 3.56 13.77 7.62
N VAL A 160 4.79 14.10 7.23
CA VAL A 160 6.05 13.56 7.80
C VAL A 160 7.00 14.67 8.25
N LYS A 161 6.48 15.84 8.66
CA LYS A 161 7.30 16.98 9.09
C LYS A 161 8.17 16.64 10.31
N SER A 162 9.49 16.87 10.19
CA SER A 162 10.42 16.66 11.31
C SER A 162 10.10 17.55 12.51
N GLY A 163 10.36 17.06 13.71
CA GLY A 163 10.03 17.73 14.98
C GLY A 163 8.56 17.64 15.41
N SER A 164 7.61 17.51 14.48
CA SER A 164 6.17 17.48 14.80
C SER A 164 5.53 16.09 14.67
N VAL A 165 5.96 15.31 13.68
CA VAL A 165 5.43 13.95 13.46
C VAL A 165 6.48 12.95 13.92
N SER A 166 6.15 11.99 14.77
CA SER A 166 7.04 10.88 15.18
C SER A 166 6.54 9.52 14.69
N ARG A 167 5.28 9.43 14.27
CA ARG A 167 4.67 8.20 13.75
C ARG A 167 3.73 8.52 12.60
N VAL A 168 3.71 7.63 11.62
CA VAL A 168 2.72 7.59 10.54
C VAL A 168 2.15 6.18 10.47
N THR A 169 0.83 6.06 10.34
CA THR A 169 0.18 4.78 10.09
C THR A 169 -0.60 4.86 8.80
N LEU A 170 -0.31 3.94 7.86
CA LEU A 170 -1.08 3.75 6.65
C LEU A 170 -1.97 2.51 6.78
N PHE A 171 -3.19 2.60 6.27
CA PHE A 171 -4.09 1.48 6.09
C PHE A 171 -4.39 1.33 4.61
N ILE A 172 -4.08 0.17 4.06
CA ILE A 172 -4.15 -0.08 2.62
C ILE A 172 -5.05 -1.29 2.35
N SER A 173 -5.91 -1.12 1.36
CA SER A 173 -6.67 -2.19 0.72
C SER A 173 -6.96 -1.79 -0.72
N ASN A 174 -7.60 -2.67 -1.47
CA ASN A 174 -8.00 -2.39 -2.84
C ASN A 174 -8.82 -1.10 -2.96
N GLY A 175 -8.37 -0.20 -3.84
CA GLY A 175 -9.05 1.07 -4.11
C GLY A 175 -9.12 2.03 -2.91
N HIS A 176 -8.39 1.75 -1.82
CA HIS A 176 -8.57 2.47 -0.56
C HIS A 176 -7.25 2.68 0.21
N VAL A 177 -7.08 3.91 0.69
CA VAL A 177 -5.96 4.34 1.53
C VAL A 177 -6.45 5.22 2.66
N ARG A 178 -5.98 4.96 3.89
CA ARG A 178 -6.09 5.91 5.00
C ARG A 178 -4.72 6.18 5.58
N ILE A 179 -4.44 7.46 5.86
CA ILE A 179 -3.19 7.90 6.46
C ILE A 179 -3.50 8.63 7.75
N THR A 180 -2.80 8.25 8.81
CA THR A 180 -2.83 8.94 10.09
C THR A 180 -1.42 9.29 10.54
N ASN A 181 -1.27 10.30 11.39
CA ASN A 181 0.03 10.60 11.99
C ASN A 181 -0.09 11.08 13.44
N SER A 182 1.06 11.16 14.12
CA SER A 182 1.11 11.59 15.52
C SER A 182 0.84 13.08 15.75
N ASN A 183 0.63 13.86 14.68
CA ASN A 183 0.30 15.29 14.74
C ASN A 183 -1.16 15.58 14.35
N GLY A 184 -2.02 14.55 14.39
CA GLY A 184 -3.47 14.70 14.20
C GLY A 184 -3.96 14.55 12.75
N LEU A 185 -3.10 14.24 11.78
CA LEU A 185 -3.57 13.89 10.43
C LEU A 185 -4.42 12.62 10.51
N ASN A 186 -5.56 12.62 9.83
CA ASN A 186 -6.41 11.45 9.62
C ASN A 186 -7.20 11.64 8.33
N GLN A 187 -6.66 11.15 7.21
CA GLN A 187 -7.22 11.32 5.88
C GLN A 187 -7.54 9.98 5.27
N LYS A 188 -8.67 9.91 4.58
CA LYS A 188 -9.18 8.72 3.88
C LYS A 188 -9.32 9.08 2.41
N LEU A 189 -8.94 8.14 1.54
CA LEU A 189 -9.09 8.25 0.11
C LEU A 189 -9.61 6.92 -0.42
N CYS A 190 -10.67 7.00 -1.22
CA CYS A 190 -11.20 5.87 -1.95
C CYS A 190 -11.39 6.30 -3.40
N ASP A 191 -10.72 5.60 -4.31
CA ASP A 191 -10.74 5.91 -5.73
C ASP A 191 -10.40 4.66 -6.55
N GLN A 192 -10.94 4.56 -7.76
CA GLN A 192 -10.60 3.50 -8.71
C GLN A 192 -9.16 3.60 -9.22
N CYS A 193 -8.55 4.78 -9.13
CA CYS A 193 -7.16 5.03 -9.52
C CYS A 193 -6.13 4.58 -8.47
N LEU A 194 -6.60 4.07 -7.32
CA LEU A 194 -5.75 3.50 -6.27
C LEU A 194 -5.45 2.02 -6.54
N PHE A 195 -4.66 1.42 -5.64
CA PHE A 195 -4.15 0.06 -5.76
C PHE A 195 -5.19 -0.98 -6.17
N ALA A 196 -4.82 -1.85 -7.11
CA ALA A 196 -5.54 -3.05 -7.47
C ALA A 196 -5.02 -4.24 -6.66
N LEU A 197 -5.70 -4.58 -5.57
CA LEU A 197 -5.23 -5.64 -4.66
C LEU A 197 -6.20 -6.82 -4.58
N ASN A 198 -7.13 -6.91 -5.54
CA ASN A 198 -8.22 -7.88 -5.59
C ASN A 198 -8.03 -8.96 -6.66
N GLY A 199 -6.82 -9.11 -7.19
CA GLY A 199 -6.55 -9.98 -8.32
C GLY A 199 -7.18 -9.46 -9.61
N GLN A 200 -7.33 -8.13 -9.76
CA GLN A 200 -7.72 -7.54 -11.04
C GLN A 200 -6.71 -7.95 -12.10
N ALA A 201 -7.22 -8.31 -13.28
CA ALA A 201 -6.36 -8.56 -14.43
C ALA A 201 -5.71 -7.24 -14.84
N ASP A 202 -4.43 -7.30 -15.15
CA ASP A 202 -3.76 -6.19 -15.79
C ASP A 202 -4.08 -6.19 -17.30
N PRO A 203 -4.65 -5.10 -17.86
CA PRO A 203 -5.06 -5.07 -19.26
C PRO A 203 -3.90 -5.01 -20.24
N SER A 204 -2.71 -4.58 -19.79
CA SER A 204 -1.59 -4.26 -20.69
C SER A 204 -0.36 -5.10 -20.41
N TYR A 205 0.05 -5.21 -19.13
CA TYR A 205 1.32 -5.85 -18.76
C TYR A 205 1.23 -6.50 -17.38
N GLY A 206 1.89 -7.63 -17.19
CA GLY A 206 1.97 -8.29 -15.89
C GLY A 206 0.83 -9.29 -15.59
N GLY A 207 0.83 -9.78 -14.36
CA GLY A 207 -0.11 -10.78 -13.85
C GLY A 207 -1.36 -10.18 -13.21
N ALA A 208 -2.07 -10.98 -12.42
CA ALA A 208 -3.14 -10.45 -11.58
C ALA A 208 -2.54 -9.58 -10.46
N ASN A 209 -3.17 -8.43 -10.18
CA ASN A 209 -2.69 -7.50 -9.17
C ASN A 209 -3.19 -7.91 -7.77
N GLU A 210 -2.29 -8.52 -7.00
CA GLU A 210 -2.52 -9.00 -5.62
C GLU A 210 -1.37 -8.62 -4.66
N ASP A 211 -0.25 -8.13 -5.21
CA ASP A 211 0.94 -7.81 -4.46
C ASP A 211 0.99 -6.32 -4.15
N ILE A 212 1.52 -5.99 -2.98
CA ILE A 212 1.97 -4.64 -2.65
C ILE A 212 3.41 -4.68 -2.17
N TYR A 213 4.19 -3.74 -2.67
CA TYR A 213 5.59 -3.55 -2.35
C TYR A 213 5.75 -2.34 -1.44
N ILE A 214 6.55 -2.48 -0.40
CA ILE A 214 6.77 -1.48 0.63
C ILE A 214 8.27 -1.27 0.74
N ALA A 215 8.73 -0.19 0.14
CA ALA A 215 10.11 0.25 0.18
C ALA A 215 10.30 1.28 1.29
N LEU A 216 11.31 1.06 2.15
CA LEU A 216 11.63 1.92 3.29
C LEU A 216 13.01 2.55 3.09
N ASN A 217 13.10 3.88 3.22
CA ASN A 217 14.29 4.71 2.96
C ASN A 217 14.87 4.56 1.53
N ARG A 218 14.03 4.15 0.58
CA ARG A 218 14.29 4.00 -0.85
C ARG A 218 12.97 3.92 -1.59
N VAL A 219 13.07 3.92 -2.93
CA VAL A 219 11.98 3.55 -3.83
C VAL A 219 12.00 2.04 -4.13
N ILE A 220 10.88 1.50 -4.61
CA ILE A 220 10.70 0.06 -4.84
C ILE A 220 11.73 -0.44 -5.86
N THR A 221 11.86 0.23 -7.01
CA THR A 221 12.88 -0.06 -8.05
C THR A 221 14.31 -0.16 -7.55
N GLY A 222 14.64 0.47 -6.41
CA GLY A 222 16.00 0.47 -5.88
C GLY A 222 16.97 1.38 -6.62
N ARG A 223 16.46 2.33 -7.40
CA ARG A 223 17.27 3.37 -8.05
C ARG A 223 18.18 4.09 -7.04
N SER A 224 19.47 4.16 -7.37
CA SER A 224 20.50 4.69 -6.47
C SER A 224 20.40 6.20 -6.20
N ASP A 225 19.76 6.95 -7.10
CA ASP A 225 19.46 8.37 -6.97
C ASP A 225 18.22 8.66 -6.11
N ARG A 226 17.50 7.63 -5.66
CA ARG A 226 16.21 7.75 -4.95
C ARG A 226 16.22 7.06 -3.59
N TYR A 227 17.26 7.32 -2.83
CA TYR A 227 17.37 6.92 -1.43
C TYR A 227 16.93 8.02 -0.48
N GLY A 228 16.59 7.62 0.75
CA GLY A 228 16.25 8.55 1.81
C GLY A 228 16.68 8.08 3.17
N VAL A 229 16.23 8.83 4.17
CA VAL A 229 16.47 8.60 5.60
C VAL A 229 15.22 9.06 6.33
N GLY A 230 14.81 8.33 7.36
CA GLY A 230 13.84 8.82 8.33
C GLY A 230 12.88 7.78 8.88
N VAL A 231 12.67 6.65 8.19
CA VAL A 231 11.95 5.51 8.79
C VAL A 231 12.94 4.71 9.62
N CYS A 232 12.63 4.52 10.89
CA CYS A 232 13.43 3.81 11.86
C CYS A 232 12.96 2.38 12.08
N SER A 233 11.65 2.15 11.99
CA SER A 233 11.08 0.82 11.94
C SER A 233 9.73 0.86 11.27
N ALA A 234 9.31 -0.29 10.75
CA ALA A 234 7.98 -0.51 10.22
C ALA A 234 7.39 -1.77 10.86
N LYS A 235 6.13 -1.69 11.31
CA LYS A 235 5.34 -2.85 11.72
C LYS A 235 4.19 -3.02 10.74
N LEU A 236 4.14 -4.19 10.11
CA LEU A 236 3.08 -4.59 9.20
C LEU A 236 2.16 -5.55 9.94
N SER A 237 0.85 -5.35 9.83
CA SER A 237 -0.15 -6.21 10.44
C SER A 237 -1.42 -6.27 9.62
N TRP A 238 -2.09 -7.42 9.65
CA TRP A 238 -3.44 -7.53 9.13
C TRP A 238 -4.44 -6.98 10.15
N VAL A 239 -5.31 -6.09 9.71
CA VAL A 239 -6.39 -5.55 10.55
C VAL A 239 -7.73 -5.70 9.85
N CYS A 240 -8.78 -5.60 10.64
CA CYS A 240 -10.14 -5.70 10.14
C CYS A 240 -10.44 -4.40 9.38
N PRO A 241 -11.20 -4.46 8.28
CA PRO A 241 -11.66 -3.25 7.63
C PRO A 241 -12.41 -2.40 8.64
N GLU A 242 -11.89 -1.22 8.92
CA GLU A 242 -12.64 -0.22 9.68
C GLU A 242 -13.70 0.37 8.75
N PHE A 243 -14.85 0.76 9.31
CA PHE A 243 -15.85 1.50 8.55
C PHE A 243 -15.23 2.80 8.01
N PHE A 244 -15.30 2.98 6.68
CA PHE A 244 -14.94 4.24 6.03
C PHE A 244 -15.98 5.31 6.28
#